data_AF-A0A3B8JE68-F1
#
_entry.id   AF-A0A3B8JE68-F1
#
_cell.length_a   1.000
_cell.length_b   1.000
_cell.length_c   1.000
_cell.angle_alpha   90.00
_cell.angle_beta   90.00
_cell.angle_gamma   90.00
#
_symmetry.space_group_name_H-M   'P 1'
#
loop_
_entity.id
_entity.type
_entity.pdbx_description
1 polymer ?
#
loop_
_entity_poly.entity_id
_entity_poly.type
_entity_poly.pdbx_seq_one_letter_code
_entity_poly.pdbx_strand_id
1 'polypeptide(L)' 'MSLEQIEAAILQLSPEEFRQLAKWFADLDYQYWDRQLEQDIAQGKLEFLAQEAIADFEAGQYRAI' A
#
# COMPACT_ATOMS: atom_id res chain seq x y z
N MET A 1 -11.33 20.29 13.44
CA MET A 1 -11.38 18.96 14.06
C MET A 1 -9.95 18.49 14.21
N SER A 2 -9.50 18.22 15.43
CA SER A 2 -8.13 17.75 15.70
C SER A 2 -8.04 16.23 15.57
N LEU A 3 -6.80 15.69 15.51
CA LEU A 3 -6.58 14.25 15.47
C LEU A 3 -7.14 13.57 16.74
N GLU A 4 -6.94 14.19 17.89
CA GLU A 4 -7.43 13.69 19.18
C GLU A 4 -8.96 13.63 19.20
N GLN A 5 -9.64 14.56 18.54
CA GLN A 5 -11.10 14.54 18.40
C GLN A 5 -11.58 13.38 17.51
N ILE A 6 -10.82 13.03 16.47
CA ILE A 6 -11.10 11.88 15.61
C ILE A 6 -10.91 10.58 16.40
N GLU A 7 -9.78 10.44 17.11
CA GLU A 7 -9.48 9.26 17.93
C GLU A 7 -10.56 9.06 19.00
N ALA A 8 -10.96 10.11 19.70
CA ALA A 8 -12.03 10.05 20.69
C ALA A 8 -13.38 9.64 20.07
N ALA A 9 -13.69 10.07 18.85
CA ALA A 9 -14.91 9.65 18.15
C ALA A 9 -14.84 8.18 17.72
N ILE A 10 -13.68 7.71 17.26
CA ILE A 10 -13.46 6.30 16.88
C ILE A 10 -13.67 5.37 18.09
N LEU A 11 -13.21 5.77 19.28
CA LEU A 11 -13.40 5.00 20.51
C LEU A 11 -14.86 4.88 20.96
N GLN A 12 -15.76 5.73 20.44
CA GLN A 12 -17.19 5.69 20.77
C GLN A 12 -18.01 4.85 19.78
N LEU A 13 -17.38 4.34 18.70
CA LEU A 13 -18.07 3.54 17.70
C LEU A 13 -18.50 2.18 18.26
N SER A 14 -19.65 1.71 17.82
CA SER A 14 -20.01 0.31 18.02
C SER A 14 -19.02 -0.61 17.28
N PRO A 15 -18.92 -1.90 17.66
CA PRO A 15 -18.05 -2.85 16.95
C PRO A 15 -18.33 -2.96 15.45
N GLU A 16 -19.57 -2.74 15.01
CA GLU A 16 -19.95 -2.78 13.59
C GLU A 16 -19.48 -1.54 12.84
N GLU A 17 -19.73 -0.35 13.40
CA GLU A 17 -19.27 0.91 12.80
C GLU A 17 -17.74 0.96 12.73
N PHE A 18 -17.05 0.45 13.76
CA PHE A 18 -15.61 0.33 13.76
C PHE A 18 -15.12 -0.59 12.62
N ARG A 19 -15.76 -1.74 12.39
CA ARG A 19 -15.41 -2.64 11.28
C ARG A 19 -15.60 -1.97 9.93
N GLN A 20 -16.68 -1.22 9.74
CA GLN A 20 -16.94 -0.48 8.52
C GLN A 20 -15.90 0.61 8.29
N LEU A 21 -15.56 1.36 9.35
CA LEU A 21 -14.50 2.37 9.30
C LEU A 21 -13.14 1.73 8.95
N ALA A 22 -12.77 0.63 9.61
CA ALA A 22 -11.51 -0.05 9.37
C ALA A 22 -11.40 -0.56 7.93
N LYS A 23 -12.49 -1.11 7.37
CA LYS A 23 -12.54 -1.51 5.97
C LYS A 23 -12.33 -0.32 5.04
N TRP A 24 -13.07 0.76 5.24
CA TRP A 24 -12.92 1.97 4.43
C TRP A 24 -11.51 2.56 4.51
N PHE A 25 -10.91 2.55 5.71
CA PHE A 25 -9.56 3.08 5.92
C PHE A 25 -8.50 2.24 5.19
N ALA A 26 -8.63 0.91 5.20
CA ALA A 26 -7.76 0.03 4.41
C ALA A 26 -7.91 0.30 2.89
N ASP A 27 -9.15 0.46 2.41
CA ASP A 27 -9.41 0.79 1.01
C ASP A 27 -8.82 2.17 0.61
N LEU A 28 -8.74 3.11 1.56
CA LEU A 28 -8.08 4.41 1.37
C LEU A 28 -6.55 4.28 1.38
N ASP A 29 -5.99 3.49 2.29
CA ASP A 29 -4.54 3.24 2.38
C ASP A 29 -4.02 2.59 1.10
N TYR A 30 -4.74 1.62 0.54
CA TYR A 30 -4.42 1.03 -0.76
C TYR A 30 -4.38 2.08 -1.88
N GLN A 31 -5.33 3.02 -1.91
CA GLN A 31 -5.31 4.09 -2.92
C GLN A 31 -4.11 5.04 -2.76
N TYR A 32 -3.67 5.30 -1.54
CA TYR A 32 -2.46 6.09 -1.32
C TYR A 32 -1.21 5.32 -1.73
N TRP A 33 -1.16 4.03 -1.42
CA TRP A 33 -0.08 3.15 -1.84
C TRP A 33 0.03 3.07 -3.37
N ASP A 34 -1.09 2.91 -4.09
CA ASP A 34 -1.11 2.92 -5.55
C ASP A 34 -0.51 4.22 -6.13
N ARG A 35 -0.93 5.38 -5.61
CA ARG A 35 -0.40 6.67 -6.05
C ARG A 35 1.10 6.81 -5.76
N GLN A 36 1.54 6.35 -4.59
CA GLN A 36 2.96 6.40 -4.25
C GLN A 36 3.78 5.47 -5.15
N LEU A 37 3.28 4.27 -5.42
CA LEU A 37 3.90 3.31 -6.32
C LEU A 37 4.07 3.90 -7.72
N GLU A 38 3.01 4.51 -8.27
CA GLU A 38 3.06 5.19 -9.57
C GLU A 38 4.12 6.30 -9.61
N GLN A 39 4.22 7.09 -8.53
CA GLN A 39 5.25 8.14 -8.41
C GLN A 39 6.66 7.56 -8.33
N ASP A 40 6.85 6.49 -7.55
CA ASP A 40 8.15 5.84 -7.41
C ASP A 40 8.60 5.19 -8.73
N ILE A 41 7.66 4.63 -9.50
CA ILE A 41 7.89 4.17 -10.87
C ILE A 41 8.31 5.33 -11.77
N ALA A 42 7.55 6.44 -11.77
CA ALA A 42 7.86 7.62 -12.60
C ALA A 42 9.21 8.27 -12.23
N GLN A 43 9.64 8.13 -10.98
CA GLN A 43 10.95 8.58 -10.49
C GLN A 43 12.09 7.58 -10.74
N GLY A 44 11.80 6.40 -11.30
CA GLY A 44 12.78 5.36 -11.59
C GLY A 44 13.32 4.66 -10.34
N LYS A 45 12.67 4.81 -9.17
CA LYS A 45 13.16 4.20 -7.91
C LYS A 45 13.12 2.69 -7.92
N LEU A 46 12.29 2.09 -8.77
CA LEU A 46 12.12 0.65 -8.88
C LEU A 46 12.92 0.05 -10.05
N GLU A 47 13.69 0.87 -10.78
CA GLU A 47 14.48 0.41 -11.93
C GLU A 47 15.50 -0.67 -11.54
N PHE A 48 16.06 -0.60 -10.32
CA PHE A 48 16.99 -1.61 -9.84
C PHE A 48 16.35 -3.00 -9.72
N LEU A 49 15.06 -3.08 -9.36
CA LEU A 49 14.32 -4.35 -9.27
C LEU A 49 14.07 -4.92 -10.67
N ALA A 50 13.77 -4.06 -11.65
CA ALA A 50 13.61 -4.47 -13.04
C ALA A 50 14.94 -5.03 -13.59
N GLN A 51 16.05 -4.35 -13.32
CA GLN A 51 17.38 -4.80 -13.75
C GLN A 51 17.79 -6.12 -13.08
N GLU A 52 17.52 -6.27 -11.78
CA GLU A 52 17.76 -7.52 -11.04
C GLU A 52 16.95 -8.67 -11.64
N ALA A 53 15.65 -8.48 -11.85
CA ALA A 53 14.80 -9.51 -12.44
C ALA A 53 15.22 -9.92 -13.86
N ILE A 54 15.69 -8.98 -14.67
CA ILE A 54 16.25 -9.27 -16.01
C ILE A 54 17.54 -10.09 -15.88
N ALA A 55 18.46 -9.68 -15.01
CA ALA A 55 19.72 -10.38 -14.79
C ALA A 55 19.50 -11.83 -14.30
N ASP A 56 18.58 -12.02 -13.35
CA ASP A 56 18.20 -13.35 -12.86
C ASP A 56 17.62 -14.22 -13.96
N PHE A 57 16.75 -13.65 -14.80
CA PHE A 57 16.19 -14.36 -15.95
C PHE A 57 17.26 -14.81 -16.94
N GLU A 58 18.18 -13.89 -17.30
CA GLU A 58 19.32 -14.19 -18.18
C GLU A 58 20.27 -15.23 -17.59
N ALA A 59 20.44 -15.24 -16.27
CA ALA A 59 21.23 -16.22 -15.53
C ALA A 59 20.52 -17.58 -15.34
N GLY A 60 19.27 -17.72 -15.78
CA GLY A 60 18.47 -18.93 -15.59
C GLY A 60 18.01 -19.13 -14.14
N GLN A 61 18.04 -18.09 -13.32
CA GLN A 61 17.67 -18.09 -11.91
C GLN A 61 16.19 -17.80 -11.72
N TYR A 62 15.34 -18.63 -12.33
CA TYR A 62 13.89 -18.51 -12.20
C TYR A 62 13.26 -19.89 -12.00
N ARG A 63 12.05 -19.89 -11.46
CA ARG A 63 11.22 -21.09 -11.34
C ARG A 63 10.18 -21.09 -12.44
N ALA A 64 10.20 -22.11 -13.30
CA ALA A 64 9.13 -22.37 -14.25
C ALA A 64 7.84 -22.75 -13.50
N ILE A 65 6.71 -22.25 -14.00
CA ILE A 65 5.37 -22.51 -13.47
C ILE A 65 4.88 -23.87 -13.95
#